data_AF-F1CJ60-F1
#
_entry.id   AF-F1CJ60-F1
#
_cell.length_a   1.000
_cell.length_b   1.000
_cell.length_c   1.000
_cell.angle_alpha   90.00
_cell.angle_beta   90.00
_cell.angle_gamma   90.00
#
_symmetry.space_group_name_H-M   'P 1'
#
loop_
_entity.id
_entity.type
_entity.pdbx_description
1 polymer ?
#
loop_
_entity_poly.entity_id
_entity_poly.type
_entity_poly.pdbx_seq_one_letter_code
_entity_poly.pdbx_strand_id
1 'polypeptide(L)'
;HNAAHYLPDLLEYFSTNYPGLVVKTGVLGRQSDIETTTMAKFYEQVRKTYSKGTYRAGPLHQISVVGTVHEEVGDYFPEFLDQLEICPFLKLTMPWGQLSSVQMESPQESNDGPIVWIRPGEQLVPTADMPKSPCKRKRSGLNELRNLHYLPRSSEPREIMFEDRTKCHADHVGHGFDRLTTAAVGVLKAVHCGEQYSRNRVTKDVVAFHAGDFLDLVEKLQLDLHEPPVSQVIHI
;
A
#
# COMPACT_ATOMS: atom_id res chain seq x y z
N HIS A 1 -6.93 -19.84 -5.23
CA HIS A 1 -5.51 -19.51 -4.97
C HIS A 1 -4.68 -19.69 -6.25
N ASN A 2 -3.50 -19.05 -6.34
CA ASN A 2 -2.56 -19.13 -7.48
C ASN A 2 -3.04 -18.64 -8.87
N ALA A 3 -4.23 -18.04 -8.97
CA ALA A 3 -4.75 -17.54 -10.24
C ALA A 3 -3.86 -16.48 -10.89
N ALA A 4 -3.14 -15.68 -10.07
CA ALA A 4 -2.21 -14.64 -10.52
C ALA A 4 -0.75 -15.09 -10.62
N HIS A 5 -0.48 -16.40 -10.73
CA HIS A 5 0.90 -16.92 -10.83
C HIS A 5 1.63 -16.38 -12.05
N TYR A 6 0.93 -16.25 -13.18
CA TYR A 6 1.47 -15.78 -14.46
C TYR A 6 1.90 -14.30 -14.43
N LEU A 7 1.37 -13.49 -13.49
CA LEU A 7 1.77 -12.09 -13.36
C LEU A 7 3.19 -11.99 -12.78
N PRO A 8 3.99 -11.01 -13.23
CA PRO A 8 5.31 -10.74 -12.66
C PRO A 8 5.20 -10.13 -11.24
N ASP A 9 6.36 -9.92 -10.60
CA ASP A 9 6.44 -8.95 -9.51
C ASP A 9 6.04 -7.57 -10.06
N LEU A 10 4.98 -6.98 -9.51
CA LEU A 10 4.42 -5.73 -10.02
C LEU A 10 5.40 -4.57 -9.90
N LEU A 11 6.19 -4.52 -8.83
CA LEU A 11 7.17 -3.45 -8.63
C LEU A 11 8.29 -3.53 -9.67
N GLU A 12 8.75 -4.75 -9.97
CA GLU A 12 9.74 -4.99 -11.02
C GLU A 12 9.18 -4.69 -12.42
N TYR A 13 7.93 -5.08 -12.67
CA TYR A 13 7.25 -4.78 -13.93
C TYR A 13 7.14 -3.28 -14.18
N PHE A 14 6.61 -2.51 -13.23
CA PHE A 14 6.45 -1.07 -13.41
C PHE A 14 7.79 -0.34 -13.45
N SER A 15 8.80 -0.77 -12.68
CA SER A 15 10.13 -0.14 -12.74
C SER A 15 10.87 -0.41 -14.05
N THR A 16 10.65 -1.57 -14.67
CA THR A 16 11.27 -1.92 -15.96
C THR A 16 10.58 -1.23 -17.14
N ASN A 17 9.23 -1.25 -17.18
CA ASN A 17 8.47 -0.74 -18.32
C ASN A 17 8.20 0.77 -18.22
N TYR A 18 8.05 1.30 -17.01
CA TYR A 18 7.70 2.70 -16.75
C TYR A 18 8.63 3.34 -15.69
N PRO A 19 9.97 3.33 -15.90
CA PRO A 19 10.94 3.80 -14.89
C PRO A 19 10.76 5.28 -14.51
N GLY A 20 10.27 6.09 -15.45
CA GLY A 20 10.01 7.52 -15.28
C GLY A 20 8.66 7.87 -14.64
N LEU A 21 7.79 6.88 -14.39
CA LEU A 21 6.49 7.11 -13.78
C LEU A 21 6.67 7.82 -12.43
N VAL A 22 6.04 8.98 -12.28
CA VAL A 22 6.03 9.71 -11.01
C VAL A 22 5.17 8.94 -10.03
N VAL A 23 5.67 8.74 -8.81
CA VAL A 23 5.00 7.97 -7.75
C VAL A 23 5.06 8.70 -6.42
N LYS A 24 4.04 8.50 -5.59
CA LYS A 24 4.00 8.96 -4.20
C LYS A 24 4.37 7.80 -3.28
N THR A 25 5.34 8.01 -2.40
CA THR A 25 5.82 7.02 -1.43
C THR A 25 5.71 7.58 -0.02
N GLY A 26 5.25 6.76 0.93
CA GLY A 26 5.30 7.13 2.34
C GLY A 26 6.73 7.11 2.87
N VAL A 27 6.94 7.65 4.07
CA VAL A 27 8.21 7.56 4.78
C VAL A 27 8.10 6.52 5.89
N LEU A 28 9.01 5.53 5.89
CA LEU A 28 9.02 4.50 6.93
C LEU A 28 9.21 5.15 8.30
N GLY A 29 8.27 4.90 9.22
CA GLY A 29 8.30 5.49 10.56
C GLY A 29 7.70 6.89 10.70
N ARG A 30 7.23 7.50 9.61
CA ARG A 30 6.45 8.73 9.61
C ARG A 30 5.26 8.59 8.69
N GLN A 31 4.17 8.08 9.24
CA GLN A 31 2.97 7.70 8.47
C GLN A 31 2.33 8.87 7.71
N SER A 32 2.53 10.12 8.16
CA SER A 32 2.00 11.33 7.52
C SER A 32 2.85 11.89 6.38
N ASP A 33 4.13 11.51 6.32
CA ASP A 33 5.07 12.14 5.38
C ASP A 33 4.99 11.40 4.04
N ILE A 34 4.74 12.16 2.97
CA ILE A 34 4.67 11.66 1.59
C ILE A 34 5.80 12.30 0.78
N GLU A 35 6.53 11.48 0.05
CA GLU A 35 7.57 11.88 -0.87
C GLU A 35 7.17 11.56 -2.31
N THR A 36 7.46 12.47 -3.24
CA THR A 36 7.27 12.25 -4.67
C THR A 36 8.60 11.86 -5.30
N THR A 37 8.63 10.72 -6.00
CA THR A 37 9.83 10.20 -6.67
C THR A 37 9.45 9.53 -8.00
N THR A 38 10.39 8.86 -8.66
CA THR A 38 10.11 8.03 -9.83
C THR A 38 10.07 6.55 -9.47
N MET A 39 9.33 5.75 -10.23
CA MET A 39 9.22 4.30 -10.01
C MET A 39 10.58 3.61 -9.97
N ALA A 40 11.52 3.98 -10.86
CA ALA A 40 12.87 3.43 -10.85
C ALA A 40 13.63 3.73 -9.54
N LYS A 41 13.56 4.98 -9.04
CA LYS A 41 14.21 5.37 -7.79
C LYS A 41 13.60 4.65 -6.60
N PHE A 42 12.27 4.52 -6.58
CA PHE A 42 11.59 3.76 -5.54
C PHE A 42 12.03 2.29 -5.55
N TYR A 43 12.05 1.64 -6.71
CA TYR A 43 12.52 0.25 -6.83
C TYR A 43 13.96 0.07 -6.35
N GLU A 44 14.86 1.01 -6.65
CA GLU A 44 16.25 0.98 -6.17
C GLU A 44 16.33 1.01 -4.63
N GLN A 45 15.53 1.87 -3.99
CA GLN A 45 15.46 1.96 -2.53
C GLN A 45 14.91 0.67 -1.90
N VAL A 46 13.86 0.11 -2.49
CA VAL A 46 13.27 -1.16 -2.06
C VAL A 46 14.31 -2.28 -2.19
N ARG A 47 14.93 -2.43 -3.37
CA ARG A 47 15.92 -3.47 -3.64
C ARG A 47 17.13 -3.40 -2.70
N LYS A 48 17.60 -2.18 -2.38
CA LYS A 48 18.75 -1.98 -1.47
C LYS A 48 18.48 -2.49 -0.05
N THR A 49 17.22 -2.46 0.38
CA THR A 49 16.82 -2.77 1.76
C THR A 49 15.97 -4.02 1.90
N TYR A 50 15.63 -4.66 0.78
CA TYR A 50 14.85 -5.88 0.74
C TYR A 50 15.60 -7.02 1.43
N SER A 51 14.89 -7.76 2.26
CA SER A 51 15.40 -8.93 2.95
C SER A 51 14.25 -9.89 3.26
N LYS A 52 14.28 -11.06 2.62
CA LYS A 52 13.40 -12.20 2.93
C LYS A 52 11.89 -11.87 2.99
N GLY A 53 11.41 -10.93 2.19
CA GLY A 53 9.98 -10.63 2.01
C GLY A 53 9.51 -9.31 2.62
N THR A 54 10.38 -8.56 3.30
CA THR A 54 10.13 -7.17 3.70
C THR A 54 11.24 -6.26 3.17
N TYR A 55 11.02 -4.95 3.18
CA TYR A 55 12.02 -3.95 2.82
C TYR A 55 11.94 -2.73 3.75
N ARG A 56 13.02 -1.95 3.85
CA ARG A 56 13.14 -0.77 4.74
C ARG A 56 13.07 0.54 3.96
N ALA A 57 11.99 0.69 3.21
CA ALA A 57 11.53 1.92 2.59
C ALA A 57 10.03 2.07 2.88
N GLY A 58 9.46 3.25 2.71
CA GLY A 58 8.03 3.41 2.96
C GLY A 58 7.15 2.73 1.88
N PRO A 59 5.83 2.69 2.10
CA PRO A 59 4.90 2.11 1.15
C PRO A 59 4.81 2.94 -0.13
N LEU A 60 4.54 2.30 -1.25
CA LEU A 60 4.06 2.96 -2.46
C LEU A 60 2.57 3.25 -2.27
N HIS A 61 2.17 4.51 -2.42
CA HIS A 61 0.75 4.87 -2.44
C HIS A 61 0.08 4.39 -3.73
N GLN A 62 -1.25 4.37 -3.75
CA GLN A 62 -2.01 3.87 -4.89
C GLN A 62 -1.67 4.62 -6.18
N ILE A 63 -1.57 3.83 -7.25
CA ILE A 63 -1.36 4.26 -8.62
C ILE A 63 -2.55 3.77 -9.42
N SER A 64 -3.31 4.66 -10.05
CA SER A 64 -4.36 4.29 -11.00
C SER A 64 -3.74 3.69 -12.26
N VAL A 65 -4.32 2.60 -12.76
CA VAL A 65 -3.88 1.99 -14.03
C VAL A 65 -4.81 2.23 -15.21
N VAL A 66 -5.90 2.97 -14.97
CA VAL A 66 -6.91 3.31 -15.96
C VAL A 66 -6.83 4.77 -16.39
N GLY A 67 -5.81 5.51 -15.93
CA GLY A 67 -5.71 6.95 -16.10
C GLY A 67 -5.97 7.69 -14.80
N THR A 68 -5.61 8.97 -14.79
CA THR A 68 -5.63 9.79 -13.56
C THR A 68 -6.78 10.78 -13.59
N VAL A 69 -7.48 10.89 -12.47
CA VAL A 69 -8.41 11.98 -12.21
C VAL A 69 -7.86 12.84 -11.06
N HIS A 70 -7.91 14.16 -11.20
CA HIS A 70 -7.46 15.12 -10.19
C HIS A 70 -6.01 14.90 -9.70
N GLU A 71 -5.81 14.63 -8.40
CA GLU A 71 -4.49 14.53 -7.74
C GLU A 71 -3.96 13.08 -7.65
N GLU A 72 -4.66 12.15 -8.28
CA GLU A 72 -4.22 10.77 -8.38
C GLU A 72 -2.93 10.65 -9.19
N VAL A 73 -2.17 9.62 -8.86
CA VAL A 73 -0.95 9.28 -9.56
C VAL A 73 -1.24 8.03 -10.38
N GLY A 74 -0.70 7.96 -11.59
CA GLY A 74 -0.99 6.87 -12.50
C GLY A 74 -0.89 7.29 -13.94
N ASP A 75 -1.29 6.37 -14.80
CA ASP A 75 -1.47 6.56 -16.23
C ASP A 75 -2.42 5.47 -16.74
N TYR A 76 -2.72 5.48 -18.02
CA TYR A 76 -3.40 4.40 -18.69
C TYR A 76 -2.39 3.35 -19.16
N PHE A 77 -2.47 2.12 -18.64
CA PHE A 77 -1.54 1.03 -18.96
C PHE A 77 -2.27 -0.14 -19.66
N PRO A 78 -2.59 -0.03 -20.95
CA PRO A 78 -3.39 -1.04 -21.66
C PRO A 78 -2.72 -2.42 -21.65
N GLU A 79 -1.40 -2.50 -21.84
CA GLU A 79 -0.71 -3.80 -21.85
C GLU A 79 -0.74 -4.50 -20.48
N PHE A 80 -0.77 -3.72 -19.39
CA PHE A 80 -0.92 -4.27 -18.05
C PHE A 80 -2.35 -4.73 -17.78
N LEU A 81 -3.35 -3.97 -18.24
CA LEU A 81 -4.77 -4.37 -18.14
C LEU A 81 -5.03 -5.66 -18.92
N ASP A 82 -4.48 -5.78 -20.13
CA ASP A 82 -4.55 -7.01 -20.93
C ASP A 82 -4.00 -8.21 -20.16
N GLN A 83 -2.89 -8.05 -19.43
CA GLN A 83 -2.34 -9.10 -18.59
C GLN A 83 -3.31 -9.47 -17.45
N LEU A 84 -3.95 -8.51 -16.78
CA LEU A 84 -4.93 -8.81 -15.74
C LEU A 84 -6.12 -9.61 -16.31
N GLU A 85 -6.58 -9.27 -17.51
CA GLU A 85 -7.70 -9.95 -18.16
C GLU A 85 -7.39 -11.35 -18.70
N ILE A 86 -6.13 -11.78 -18.74
CA ILE A 86 -5.78 -13.19 -19.00
C ILE A 86 -6.44 -14.10 -17.94
N CYS A 87 -6.59 -13.61 -16.71
CA CYS A 87 -7.32 -14.34 -15.68
C CYS A 87 -8.82 -14.29 -15.97
N PRO A 88 -9.49 -15.45 -16.16
CA PRO A 88 -10.93 -15.48 -16.50
C PRO A 88 -11.80 -14.87 -15.40
N PHE A 89 -11.37 -14.95 -14.14
CA PHE A 89 -12.08 -14.32 -13.02
C PHE A 89 -12.01 -12.81 -13.12
N LEU A 90 -10.81 -12.25 -13.32
CA LEU A 90 -10.61 -10.81 -13.40
C LEU A 90 -11.33 -10.23 -14.60
N LYS A 91 -11.24 -10.89 -15.76
CA LYS A 91 -11.96 -10.46 -16.98
C LYS A 91 -13.47 -10.28 -16.77
N LEU A 92 -14.09 -11.16 -15.98
CA LEU A 92 -15.53 -11.06 -15.69
C LEU A 92 -15.85 -9.96 -14.68
N THR A 93 -14.96 -9.73 -13.72
CA THR A 93 -15.17 -8.84 -12.57
C THR A 93 -14.49 -7.48 -12.68
N MET A 94 -13.85 -7.15 -13.81
CA MET A 94 -13.36 -5.79 -14.05
C MET A 94 -14.52 -4.78 -13.96
N PRO A 95 -14.24 -3.48 -13.70
CA PRO A 95 -15.28 -2.45 -13.70
C PRO A 95 -16.06 -2.35 -15.02
N TRP A 96 -15.45 -2.72 -16.14
CA TRP A 96 -16.05 -2.86 -17.47
C TRP A 96 -16.33 -4.32 -17.88
N GLY A 97 -16.19 -5.26 -16.94
CA GLY A 97 -16.44 -6.68 -17.14
C GLY A 97 -17.94 -7.01 -17.18
N GLN A 98 -18.25 -8.22 -17.64
CA GLN A 98 -19.65 -8.67 -17.83
C GLN A 98 -20.49 -8.69 -16.55
N LEU A 99 -19.86 -8.84 -15.38
CA LEU A 99 -20.56 -8.86 -14.09
C LEU A 99 -20.72 -7.46 -13.48
N SER A 100 -20.17 -6.42 -14.12
CA SER A 100 -20.37 -5.05 -13.68
C SER A 100 -21.80 -4.59 -13.97
N SER A 101 -22.39 -3.89 -13.01
CA SER A 101 -23.67 -3.20 -13.21
C SER A 101 -23.53 -1.97 -14.11
N VAL A 102 -22.31 -1.44 -14.24
CA VAL A 102 -22.01 -0.26 -15.06
C VAL A 102 -21.44 -0.73 -16.39
N GLN A 103 -21.94 -0.16 -17.48
CA GLN A 103 -21.39 -0.38 -18.82
C GLN A 103 -20.53 0.83 -19.19
N MET A 104 -19.30 0.55 -19.62
CA MET A 104 -18.30 1.56 -19.99
C MET A 104 -17.81 1.27 -21.40
N GLU A 105 -17.49 2.31 -22.17
CA GLU A 105 -16.92 2.14 -23.52
C GLU A 105 -15.42 1.90 -23.47
N SER A 106 -14.74 2.47 -22.47
CA SER A 106 -13.30 2.37 -22.26
C SER A 106 -12.96 2.17 -20.79
N PRO A 107 -11.91 1.39 -20.46
CA PRO A 107 -11.37 1.31 -19.10
C PRO A 107 -11.09 2.68 -18.46
N GLN A 108 -10.75 3.69 -19.27
CA GLN A 108 -10.41 5.03 -18.79
C GLN A 108 -11.58 5.82 -18.19
N GLU A 109 -12.81 5.35 -18.39
CA GLU A 109 -14.01 5.93 -17.78
C GLU A 109 -14.22 5.44 -16.34
N SER A 110 -13.45 4.43 -15.90
CA SER A 110 -13.60 3.82 -14.59
C SER A 110 -13.07 4.71 -13.47
N ASN A 111 -13.92 4.95 -12.47
CA ASN A 111 -13.53 5.52 -11.17
C ASN A 111 -13.35 4.44 -10.10
N ASP A 112 -13.59 3.16 -10.43
CA ASP A 112 -13.53 2.02 -9.50
C ASP A 112 -12.14 1.34 -9.53
N GLY A 113 -11.18 1.93 -10.26
CA GLY A 113 -9.86 1.38 -10.52
C GLY A 113 -9.79 0.58 -11.83
N PRO A 114 -8.83 -0.36 -11.99
CA PRO A 114 -7.94 -0.86 -10.94
C PRO A 114 -6.88 0.15 -10.46
N ILE A 115 -6.37 -0.10 -9.25
CA ILE A 115 -5.26 0.63 -8.63
C ILE A 115 -4.18 -0.35 -8.14
N VAL A 116 -2.92 0.08 -8.16
CA VAL A 116 -1.75 -0.70 -7.72
C VAL A 116 -1.04 0.03 -6.59
N TRP A 117 -0.68 -0.67 -5.52
CA TRP A 117 0.13 -0.15 -4.43
C TRP A 117 1.04 -1.25 -3.87
N ILE A 118 2.11 -0.85 -3.18
CA ILE A 118 3.14 -1.77 -2.65
C ILE A 118 3.37 -1.46 -1.17
N ARG A 119 3.43 -2.50 -0.35
CA ARG A 119 3.55 -2.39 1.11
C ARG A 119 4.84 -3.06 1.62
N PRO A 120 5.57 -2.46 2.57
CA PRO A 120 6.84 -2.98 3.07
C PRO A 120 6.72 -4.20 3.99
N GLY A 121 5.53 -4.45 4.54
CA GLY A 121 5.28 -5.50 5.52
C GLY A 121 5.63 -5.07 6.94
N GLU A 122 4.87 -5.61 7.90
CA GLU A 122 5.06 -5.35 9.34
C GLU A 122 6.44 -5.85 9.79
N GLN A 123 7.17 -5.01 10.52
CA GLN A 123 8.56 -5.29 10.88
C GLN A 123 9.06 -4.42 12.06
N LEU A 124 10.09 -4.90 12.76
CA LEU A 124 10.88 -4.08 13.67
C LEU A 124 11.93 -3.28 12.89
N VAL A 125 11.88 -1.96 13.00
CA VAL A 125 12.78 -1.04 12.30
C VAL A 125 13.78 -0.45 13.29
N PRO A 126 15.10 -0.59 13.06
CA PRO A 126 16.10 0.05 13.91
C PRO A 126 15.93 1.57 13.93
N THR A 127 16.02 2.18 15.11
CA THR A 127 15.90 3.64 15.27
C THR A 127 16.97 4.42 14.50
N ALA A 128 18.08 3.76 14.15
CA ALA A 128 19.14 4.34 13.30
C ALA A 128 18.71 4.51 11.83
N ASP A 129 17.81 3.66 11.34
CA ASP A 129 17.29 3.68 9.97
C ASP A 129 16.08 4.62 9.84
N MET A 130 15.56 5.12 10.97
CA MET A 130 14.42 6.03 11.01
C MET A 130 14.86 7.45 10.63
N PRO A 131 14.10 8.15 9.77
CA PRO A 131 14.46 9.50 9.36
C PRO A 131 14.41 10.44 10.58
N LYS A 132 15.51 11.14 10.84
CA LYS A 132 15.64 12.08 11.97
C LYS A 132 14.77 13.30 11.74
N SER A 133 13.90 13.65 12.69
CA SER A 133 13.05 14.85 12.58
C SER A 133 13.92 16.12 12.41
N PRO A 134 13.61 17.01 11.45
CA PRO A 134 14.36 18.26 11.24
C PRO A 134 14.41 19.16 12.48
N CYS A 135 13.43 19.02 13.39
CA CYS A 135 13.25 19.88 14.55
C CYS A 135 14.19 19.59 15.73
N LYS A 136 14.95 18.48 15.73
CA LYS A 136 16.00 18.28 16.74
C LYS A 136 17.24 19.09 16.38
N ARG A 137 17.14 20.41 16.62
CA ARG A 137 18.28 21.32 16.76
C ARG A 137 19.34 20.61 17.63
N LYS A 138 20.56 20.47 17.08
CA LYS A 138 21.76 20.07 17.81
C LYS A 138 21.78 20.77 19.17
N ARG A 139 21.51 20.03 20.26
CA ARG A 139 21.87 20.49 21.61
C ARG A 139 23.40 20.45 21.67
N SER A 140 23.97 21.63 21.49
CA SER A 140 25.11 22.22 22.20
C SER A 140 26.20 21.29 22.75
N GLY A 141 27.44 21.63 22.42
CA GLY A 141 28.51 21.65 23.40
C GLY A 141 29.34 20.38 23.51
N LEU A 142 30.53 20.43 22.92
CA LEU A 142 31.64 19.55 23.26
C LEU A 142 31.87 19.55 24.78
N ASN A 143 31.82 18.37 25.38
CA ASN A 143 32.52 18.11 26.64
C ASN A 143 32.88 16.62 26.70
N GLU A 144 33.95 16.28 25.98
CA GLU A 144 34.48 14.90 25.82
C GLU A 144 34.80 14.23 27.17
N LEU A 145 35.09 15.02 28.21
CA LEU A 145 35.37 14.55 29.57
C LEU A 145 34.13 14.00 30.31
N ARG A 146 32.90 14.38 29.94
CA ARG A 146 31.68 13.82 30.55
C ARG A 146 31.27 12.46 29.97
N ASN A 147 31.79 12.11 28.78
CA ASN A 147 31.49 10.84 28.12
C ASN A 147 32.29 9.65 28.67
N LEU A 148 33.29 9.91 29.53
CA LEU A 148 34.07 8.90 30.25
C LEU A 148 33.41 8.44 31.56
N HIS A 149 32.43 9.19 32.08
CA HIS A 149 31.57 8.67 33.14
C HIS A 149 30.62 7.64 32.52
N TYR A 150 30.56 6.45 33.12
CA TYR A 150 29.67 5.35 32.77
C TYR A 150 28.26 5.89 32.45
N LEU A 151 28.00 6.17 31.18
CA LEU A 151 26.70 6.65 30.76
C LEU A 151 25.74 5.47 30.98
N PRO A 152 24.60 5.66 31.66
CA PRO A 152 23.60 4.62 31.75
C PRO A 152 23.32 4.13 30.33
N ARG A 153 23.33 2.80 30.11
CA ARG A 153 22.94 2.23 28.81
C ARG A 153 21.66 2.94 28.38
N SER A 154 21.68 3.54 27.18
CA SER A 154 20.55 4.31 26.67
C SER A 154 19.26 3.51 26.86
N SER A 155 18.32 4.04 27.66
CA SER A 155 16.99 3.46 27.85
C SER A 155 16.10 3.65 26.62
N GLU A 156 16.57 4.38 25.61
CA GLU A 156 15.85 4.59 24.36
C GLU A 156 15.71 3.29 23.56
N PRO A 157 14.50 3.00 23.05
CA PRO A 157 14.26 1.84 22.19
C PRO A 157 15.19 1.87 20.97
N ARG A 158 15.90 0.76 20.75
CA ARG A 158 16.80 0.58 19.60
C ARG A 158 16.05 0.22 18.33
N GLU A 159 14.81 -0.21 18.46
CA GLU A 159 13.92 -0.64 17.39
C GLU A 159 12.50 -0.16 17.70
N ILE A 160 11.73 0.10 16.64
CA ILE A 160 10.33 0.53 16.69
C ILE A 160 9.52 -0.44 15.83
N MET A 161 8.36 -0.87 16.32
CA MET A 161 7.43 -1.68 15.52
C MET A 161 6.78 -0.79 14.46
N PHE A 162 6.96 -1.14 13.19
CA PHE A 162 6.21 -0.58 12.07
C PHE A 162 5.03 -1.49 11.77
N GLU A 163 3.82 -1.05 12.13
CA GLU A 163 2.59 -1.76 11.85
C GLU A 163 2.08 -1.45 10.44
N ASP A 164 1.90 -2.49 9.64
CA ASP A 164 1.46 -2.39 8.24
C ASP A 164 0.01 -2.90 8.11
N ARG A 165 -0.94 -2.09 8.59
CA ARG A 165 -2.34 -2.49 8.74
C ARG A 165 -3.29 -1.55 8.03
N THR A 166 -4.40 -2.10 7.54
CA THR A 166 -5.58 -1.37 7.10
C THR A 166 -6.68 -1.65 8.11
N LYS A 167 -7.30 -0.60 8.67
CA LYS A 167 -8.39 -0.75 9.64
C LYS A 167 -9.61 -1.38 8.98
N CYS A 168 -10.53 -1.89 9.80
CA CYS A 168 -11.81 -2.41 9.31
C CYS A 168 -12.57 -1.32 8.54
N HIS A 169 -13.15 -1.69 7.41
CA HIS A 169 -13.94 -0.82 6.55
C HIS A 169 -14.88 -1.65 5.68
N ALA A 170 -15.84 -0.99 5.07
CA ALA A 170 -16.62 -1.50 3.95
C ALA A 170 -16.43 -0.58 2.75
N ASP A 171 -16.23 -1.18 1.58
CA ASP A 171 -16.07 -0.47 0.33
C ASP A 171 -17.41 -0.01 -0.22
N HIS A 172 -17.43 1.19 -0.79
CA HIS A 172 -18.63 1.80 -1.31
C HIS A 172 -18.34 2.57 -2.60
N VAL A 173 -19.37 2.66 -3.45
CA VAL A 173 -19.43 3.55 -4.61
C VAL A 173 -20.49 4.65 -4.38
N GLY A 174 -20.40 5.73 -5.15
CA GLY A 174 -21.32 6.87 -5.05
C GLY A 174 -20.97 7.87 -3.97
N HIS A 175 -21.77 8.93 -3.85
CA HIS A 175 -21.56 10.05 -2.93
C HIS A 175 -22.82 10.36 -2.13
N GLY A 176 -22.63 10.81 -0.87
CA GLY A 176 -23.73 11.28 -0.03
C GLY A 176 -24.77 10.19 0.26
N PHE A 177 -26.02 10.45 -0.13
CA PHE A 177 -27.16 9.55 0.11
C PHE A 177 -27.24 8.38 -0.87
N ASP A 178 -26.54 8.45 -2.01
CA ASP A 178 -26.54 7.39 -3.04
C ASP A 178 -25.39 6.39 -2.83
N ARG A 179 -24.81 6.38 -1.63
CA ARG A 179 -23.66 5.52 -1.31
C ARG A 179 -24.12 4.07 -1.19
N LEU A 180 -23.58 3.21 -2.04
CA LEU A 180 -23.91 1.78 -2.08
C LEU A 180 -22.67 0.96 -1.77
N THR A 181 -22.83 -0.15 -1.04
CA THR A 181 -21.74 -1.10 -0.84
C THR A 181 -21.35 -1.70 -2.19
N THR A 182 -20.05 -1.91 -2.38
CA THR A 182 -19.50 -2.49 -3.62
C THR A 182 -18.64 -3.70 -3.32
N ALA A 183 -18.47 -4.57 -4.31
CA ALA A 183 -17.53 -5.67 -4.21
C ALA A 183 -16.10 -5.17 -4.46
N ALA A 184 -15.14 -5.67 -3.69
CA ALA A 184 -13.72 -5.44 -3.91
C ALA A 184 -13.06 -6.72 -4.44
N VAL A 185 -12.28 -6.60 -5.52
CA VAL A 185 -11.51 -7.70 -6.12
C VAL A 185 -10.02 -7.37 -6.01
N GLY A 186 -9.25 -8.27 -5.39
CA GLY A 186 -7.84 -8.06 -5.14
C GLY A 186 -6.93 -9.07 -5.83
N VAL A 187 -5.81 -8.58 -6.36
CA VAL A 187 -4.68 -9.40 -6.84
C VAL A 187 -3.49 -9.19 -5.91
N LEU A 188 -2.92 -10.27 -5.38
CA LEU A 188 -1.77 -10.21 -4.47
C LEU A 188 -0.53 -10.80 -5.11
N LYS A 189 0.54 -10.00 -5.18
CA LYS A 189 1.90 -10.42 -5.56
C LYS A 189 2.86 -9.99 -4.47
N ALA A 190 3.76 -10.89 -4.08
CA ALA A 190 4.83 -10.56 -3.15
C ALA A 190 5.96 -9.83 -3.91
N VAL A 191 6.63 -8.91 -3.22
CA VAL A 191 7.86 -8.29 -3.72
C VAL A 191 9.01 -9.28 -3.54
N HIS A 192 9.83 -9.42 -4.57
CA HIS A 192 10.97 -10.33 -4.63
C HIS A 192 12.28 -9.66 -5.02
N CYS A 193 12.25 -8.50 -5.69
CA CYS A 193 13.45 -7.78 -6.12
C CYS A 193 14.44 -8.64 -6.93
N GLY A 194 13.93 -9.54 -7.78
CA GLY A 194 14.72 -10.48 -8.58
C GLY A 194 15.21 -11.73 -7.81
N GLU A 195 14.93 -11.86 -6.51
CA GLU A 195 15.22 -13.10 -5.78
C GLU A 195 14.30 -14.24 -6.22
N GLN A 196 14.88 -15.39 -6.52
CA GLN A 196 14.10 -16.60 -6.77
C GLN A 196 13.39 -17.06 -5.49
N TYR A 197 12.18 -17.56 -5.64
CA TYR A 197 11.40 -18.13 -4.54
C TYR A 197 10.81 -19.48 -4.97
N SER A 198 10.84 -20.44 -4.04
CA SER A 198 10.32 -21.80 -4.28
C SER A 198 8.87 -21.97 -3.83
N ARG A 199 8.34 -21.01 -3.05
CA ARG A 199 7.01 -21.07 -2.44
C ARG A 199 6.42 -19.68 -2.30
N ASN A 200 5.09 -19.59 -2.38
CA ASN A 200 4.39 -18.33 -2.14
C ASN A 200 4.52 -17.89 -0.68
N ARG A 201 4.62 -16.58 -0.48
CA ARG A 201 4.62 -15.95 0.85
C ARG A 201 3.19 -15.59 1.23
N VAL A 202 2.90 -15.65 2.53
CA VAL A 202 1.69 -15.02 3.08
C VAL A 202 1.92 -13.52 3.07
N THR A 203 1.10 -12.78 2.32
CA THR A 203 1.25 -11.32 2.13
C THR A 203 0.20 -10.50 2.89
N LYS A 204 -0.89 -11.13 3.30
CA LYS A 204 -2.00 -10.52 4.03
C LYS A 204 -2.55 -11.51 5.04
N ASP A 205 -2.82 -11.00 6.23
CA ASP A 205 -3.73 -11.61 7.20
C ASP A 205 -5.06 -10.84 7.11
N VAL A 206 -6.17 -11.55 6.97
CA VAL A 206 -7.47 -10.96 6.61
C VAL A 206 -8.55 -11.48 7.54
N VAL A 207 -9.27 -10.54 8.15
CA VAL A 207 -10.51 -10.80 8.87
C VAL A 207 -11.65 -10.27 8.02
N ALA A 208 -12.50 -11.16 7.52
CA ALA A 208 -13.70 -10.83 6.78
C ALA A 208 -14.93 -11.21 7.61
N PHE A 209 -15.90 -10.30 7.68
CA PHE A 209 -17.15 -10.52 8.39
C PHE A 209 -18.26 -10.96 7.44
N HIS A 210 -19.24 -11.69 7.97
CA HIS A 210 -20.39 -12.12 7.19
C HIS A 210 -21.28 -10.91 6.83
N ALA A 211 -21.66 -10.78 5.56
CA ALA A 211 -22.43 -9.63 5.08
C ALA A 211 -23.81 -9.48 5.74
N GLY A 212 -24.40 -10.57 6.22
CA GLY A 212 -25.65 -10.55 6.97
C GLY A 212 -25.56 -9.82 8.32
N ASP A 213 -24.36 -9.68 8.88
CA ASP A 213 -24.12 -9.01 10.16
C ASP A 213 -23.71 -7.53 9.97
N PHE A 214 -23.84 -6.99 8.75
CA PHE A 214 -23.31 -5.67 8.38
C PHE A 214 -23.81 -4.56 9.31
N LEU A 215 -25.12 -4.47 9.55
CA LEU A 215 -25.70 -3.41 10.40
C LEU A 215 -25.23 -3.53 11.86
N ASP A 216 -25.18 -4.76 12.38
CA ASP A 216 -24.71 -5.03 13.75
C ASP A 216 -23.23 -4.66 13.92
N LEU A 217 -22.40 -4.91 12.90
CA LEU A 217 -20.97 -4.60 12.92
C LEU A 217 -20.71 -3.10 12.79
N VAL A 218 -21.47 -2.40 11.95
CA VAL A 218 -21.44 -0.94 11.83
C VAL A 218 -21.69 -0.31 13.20
N GLU A 219 -22.70 -0.79 13.94
CA GLU A 219 -22.98 -0.33 15.29
C GLU A 219 -21.87 -0.71 16.28
N LYS A 220 -21.46 -1.99 16.33
CA LYS A 220 -20.49 -2.46 17.34
C LYS A 220 -19.09 -1.88 17.16
N LEU A 221 -18.64 -1.75 15.91
CA LEU A 221 -17.32 -1.19 15.59
C LEU A 221 -17.35 0.34 15.43
N GLN A 222 -18.54 0.95 15.57
CA GLN A 222 -18.75 2.39 15.42
C GLN A 222 -18.20 2.90 14.07
N LEU A 223 -18.58 2.20 12.99
CA LEU A 223 -18.18 2.56 11.64
C LEU A 223 -18.93 3.81 11.18
N ASP A 224 -18.19 4.86 10.82
CA ASP A 224 -18.75 5.99 10.09
C ASP A 224 -18.75 5.67 8.59
N LEU A 225 -19.90 5.24 8.07
CA LEU A 225 -20.08 4.91 6.66
C LEU A 225 -20.18 6.14 5.75
N HIS A 226 -20.07 7.37 6.27
CA HIS A 226 -19.94 8.58 5.46
C HIS A 226 -18.47 8.96 5.20
N GLU A 227 -17.56 8.41 5.99
CA GLU A 227 -16.12 8.58 5.80
C GLU A 227 -15.56 7.66 4.71
N PRO A 228 -14.46 8.02 4.03
CA PRO A 228 -13.74 7.11 3.15
C PRO A 228 -13.17 5.92 3.94
N PRO A 229 -12.90 4.77 3.29
CA PRO A 229 -12.43 3.53 3.96
C PRO A 229 -11.32 3.72 5.00
N VAL A 230 -10.39 4.65 4.76
CA VAL A 230 -9.26 4.93 5.66
C VAL A 230 -9.66 5.53 7.01
N SER A 231 -10.81 6.20 7.10
CA SER A 231 -11.29 6.90 8.30
C SER A 231 -12.62 6.39 8.86
N GLN A 232 -13.20 5.32 8.29
CA GLN A 232 -14.45 4.74 8.79
C GLN A 232 -14.35 4.24 10.25
N VAL A 233 -13.16 3.78 10.66
CA VAL A 233 -12.90 3.33 12.03
C VAL A 233 -11.94 4.28 12.73
N ILE A 234 -12.41 4.88 13.83
CA ILE A 234 -11.56 5.65 14.73
C ILE A 234 -10.84 4.71 15.70
N HIS A 235 -11.52 3.68 16.21
CA HIS A 235 -11.04 2.78 17.26
C HIS A 235 -10.91 1.34 16.79
N ILE A 236 -9.67 0.84 16.69
CA ILE A 236 -9.18 -0.55 16.87
C ILE A 236 -7.66 -0.46 16.97
#